data_AF-A0A7S1WB58-F1
#
_entry.id   AF-A0A7S1WB58-F1
#
_cell.length_a   1.000
_cell.length_b   1.000
_cell.length_c   1.000
_cell.angle_alpha   90.00
_cell.angle_beta   90.00
_cell.angle_gamma   90.00
#
_symmetry.space_group_name_H-M   'P 1'
#
loop_
_entity.id
_entity.type
_entity.pdbx_description
1 polymer ?
#
loop_
_entity_poly.entity_id
_entity_poly.type
_entity_poly.pdbx_seq_one_letter_code
_entity_poly.pdbx_strand_id
1 'polypeptide(L)'
;AVAAKNREKAVSFIRLMGHLYKVSMLRIEPLRRIIETLLHLSPEFKELQWPPKAWIECACELLTNVGKDLHRMTQGKAILKSATERLERYKDLRSFEAPGAAKGERAYVYPSRIQFMIQDIVEAGSKGFPTVPFDAKGGPAKARCKMPGKAPTQ
;
A
#
# COMPACT_ATOMS: atom_id res chain seq x y z
N ALA A 1 -4.86 15.43 14.26
CA ALA A 1 -6.15 14.71 14.39
C ALA A 1 -6.93 14.64 13.07
N VAL A 2 -7.24 15.77 12.43
CA VAL A 2 -8.06 15.80 11.19
C VAL A 2 -7.40 15.07 10.00
N ALA A 3 -6.10 15.27 9.78
CA ALA A 3 -5.37 14.60 8.70
C ALA A 3 -5.34 13.07 8.85
N ALA A 4 -5.20 12.56 10.08
CA ALA A 4 -5.26 11.12 10.37
C ALA A 4 -6.66 10.54 10.09
N LYS A 5 -7.71 11.24 10.54
CA LYS A 5 -9.11 10.84 10.29
C LYS A 5 -9.44 10.84 8.79
N ASN A 6 -8.94 11.81 8.03
CA ASN A 6 -9.14 11.86 6.58
C ASN A 6 -8.37 10.74 5.86
N ARG A 7 -7.17 10.39 6.34
CA ARG A 7 -6.42 9.22 5.84
C ARG A 7 -7.18 7.92 6.08
N GLU A 8 -7.71 7.69 7.28
CA GLU A 8 -8.51 6.49 7.59
C GLU A 8 -9.76 6.37 6.69
N LYS A 9 -10.43 7.50 6.44
CA LYS A 9 -11.55 7.56 5.50
C LYS A 9 -11.12 7.23 4.08
N ALA A 10 -10.01 7.78 3.61
CA ALA A 10 -9.48 7.52 2.27
C ALA A 10 -9.14 6.04 2.09
N VAL A 11 -8.47 5.42 3.06
CA VAL A 11 -8.16 3.98 3.03
C VAL A 11 -9.45 3.15 3.03
N SER A 12 -10.43 3.49 3.87
CA SER A 12 -11.73 2.80 3.91
C SER A 12 -12.47 2.90 2.58
N PHE A 13 -12.47 4.07 1.96
CA PHE A 13 -13.08 4.29 0.64
C PHE A 13 -12.40 3.45 -0.43
N ILE A 14 -11.08 3.38 -0.43
CA ILE A 14 -10.32 2.57 -1.38
C ILE A 14 -10.59 1.07 -1.19
N ARG A 15 -10.72 0.60 0.05
CA ARG A 15 -11.15 -0.77 0.33
C ARG A 15 -12.54 -1.06 -0.23
N LEU A 16 -13.49 -0.13 -0.04
CA LEU A 16 -14.82 -0.21 -0.63
C LEU A 16 -14.73 -0.32 -2.16
N MET A 17 -13.94 0.52 -2.83
CA MET A 17 -13.75 0.44 -4.29
C MET A 17 -13.21 -0.93 -4.73
N GLY A 18 -12.27 -1.49 -3.97
CA GLY A 18 -11.76 -2.85 -4.21
C GLY A 18 -12.85 -3.92 -4.06
N HIS A 19 -13.72 -3.80 -3.06
CA HIS A 19 -14.85 -4.72 -2.88
C HIS A 19 -15.90 -4.58 -4.00
N LEU A 20 -16.24 -3.35 -4.40
CA LEU A 20 -17.17 -3.10 -5.50
C LEU A 20 -16.67 -3.72 -6.81
N TYR A 21 -15.36 -3.67 -7.06
CA TYR A 21 -14.75 -4.36 -8.20
C TYR A 21 -14.92 -5.88 -8.10
N LYS A 22 -14.64 -6.48 -6.94
CA LYS A 22 -14.75 -7.93 -6.72
C LYS A 22 -16.17 -8.47 -6.91
N VAL A 23 -17.19 -7.68 -6.59
CA VAL A 23 -18.61 -8.05 -6.79
C VAL A 23 -19.16 -7.58 -8.14
N SER A 24 -18.29 -7.19 -9.08
CA SER A 24 -18.65 -6.74 -10.43
C SER A 24 -19.55 -5.49 -10.48
N MET A 25 -19.61 -4.70 -9.41
CA MET A 25 -20.28 -3.39 -9.38
C MET A 25 -19.40 -2.25 -9.91
N LEU A 26 -18.08 -2.45 -9.94
CA LEU A 26 -17.12 -1.52 -10.53
C LEU A 26 -16.43 -2.20 -11.71
N ARG A 27 -16.39 -1.54 -12.87
CA ARG A 27 -15.62 -2.01 -14.03
C ARG A 27 -14.12 -1.78 -13.83
N ILE A 28 -13.31 -2.39 -14.68
CA ILE A 28 -11.85 -2.29 -14.60
C ILE A 28 -11.33 -0.87 -14.93
N GLU A 29 -12.03 -0.11 -15.77
CA GLU A 29 -11.58 1.21 -16.22
C GLU A 29 -11.59 2.27 -15.10
N PRO A 30 -12.66 2.42 -14.30
CA PRO A 30 -12.61 3.29 -13.11
C PRO A 30 -11.51 2.89 -12.13
N LEU A 31 -11.31 1.58 -11.91
CA LEU A 31 -10.28 1.06 -11.02
C LEU A 31 -8.88 1.42 -11.53
N ARG A 32 -8.64 1.27 -12.84
CA ARG A 32 -7.41 1.70 -13.51
C ARG A 32 -7.14 3.18 -13.27
N ARG A 33 -8.14 4.03 -13.49
CA ARG A 33 -8.02 5.49 -13.29
C ARG A 33 -7.66 5.82 -11.84
N ILE A 34 -8.28 5.17 -10.87
CA ILE A 34 -7.95 5.38 -9.45
C ILE A 34 -6.50 5.03 -9.17
N ILE A 35 -6.03 3.88 -9.64
CA ILE A 35 -4.62 3.46 -9.47
C ILE A 35 -3.69 4.46 -10.15
N GLU A 36 -4.01 4.87 -11.38
CA GLU A 36 -3.25 5.86 -12.14
C GLU A 36 -3.17 7.18 -11.38
N THR A 37 -4.30 7.72 -10.88
CA THR A 37 -4.36 8.98 -10.13
C THR A 37 -3.58 8.91 -8.81
N LEU A 38 -3.59 7.78 -8.10
CA LEU A 38 -2.85 7.64 -6.84
C LEU A 38 -1.34 7.54 -7.06
N LEU A 39 -0.92 6.92 -8.17
CA LEU A 39 0.49 6.64 -8.45
C LEU A 39 1.15 7.67 -9.36
N HIS A 40 0.39 8.44 -10.12
CA HIS A 40 0.90 9.49 -11.00
C HIS A 40 0.58 10.85 -10.40
N LEU A 41 1.59 11.71 -10.34
CA LEU A 41 1.36 13.13 -10.08
C LEU A 41 0.63 13.70 -11.29
N SER A 42 -0.63 14.10 -11.09
CA SER A 42 -1.36 14.87 -12.10
C SER A 42 -0.57 16.16 -12.39
N PRO A 43 -0.55 16.65 -13.64
CA PRO A 43 0.03 17.94 -14.00
C PRO A 43 -0.52 19.12 -13.18
N GLU A 44 -1.65 18.94 -12.52
CA GLU A 44 -2.27 19.90 -11.60
C GLU A 44 -1.50 20.06 -10.28
N PHE A 45 -0.69 19.07 -9.88
CA PHE A 45 0.09 19.08 -8.64
C PHE A 45 1.58 19.34 -8.91
N LYS A 46 1.90 20.36 -9.72
CA LYS A 46 3.30 20.68 -10.12
C LYS A 46 4.24 20.94 -8.94
N GLU A 47 3.69 21.34 -7.80
CA GLU A 47 4.45 21.64 -6.59
C GLU A 47 4.91 20.37 -5.85
N LEU A 48 4.31 19.21 -6.13
CA LEU A 48 4.68 17.96 -5.48
C LEU A 48 5.73 17.22 -6.32
N GLN A 49 6.89 16.95 -5.72
CA GLN A 49 7.94 16.17 -6.37
C GLN A 49 7.64 14.65 -6.36
N TRP A 50 6.81 14.18 -5.43
CA TRP A 50 6.39 12.78 -5.30
C TRP A 50 4.96 12.68 -4.73
N PRO A 51 4.23 11.58 -4.99
CA PRO A 51 2.89 11.40 -4.44
C PRO A 51 2.89 11.41 -2.91
N PRO A 52 1.87 12.00 -2.28
CA PRO A 52 1.70 11.96 -0.83
C PRO A 52 1.70 10.54 -0.28
N LYS A 53 2.24 10.37 0.95
CA LYS A 53 2.32 9.07 1.65
C LYS A 53 0.98 8.33 1.69
N ALA A 54 -0.11 9.07 1.97
CA ALA A 54 -1.46 8.51 2.02
C ALA A 54 -1.92 7.95 0.66
N TRP A 55 -1.48 8.53 -0.46
CA TRP A 55 -1.85 8.05 -1.79
C TRP A 55 -1.15 6.73 -2.11
N ILE A 56 0.13 6.62 -1.79
CA ILE A 56 0.90 5.38 -1.96
C ILE A 56 0.34 4.26 -1.08
N GLU A 57 0.00 4.57 0.17
CA GLU A 57 -0.66 3.60 1.05
C GLU A 57 -2.00 3.14 0.48
N CYS A 58 -2.86 4.07 0.04
CA CYS A 58 -4.11 3.74 -0.64
C CYS A 58 -3.89 2.86 -1.87
N ALA A 59 -2.90 3.18 -2.71
CA ALA A 59 -2.59 2.38 -3.89
C ALA A 59 -2.17 0.96 -3.51
N CYS A 60 -1.29 0.80 -2.51
CA CYS A 60 -0.85 -0.50 -2.03
C CYS A 60 -2.01 -1.31 -1.41
N GLU A 61 -2.88 -0.68 -0.62
CA GLU A 61 -4.09 -1.32 -0.06
C GLU A 61 -5.04 -1.79 -1.17
N LEU A 62 -5.27 -0.95 -2.20
CA LEU A 62 -6.11 -1.32 -3.33
C LEU A 62 -5.53 -2.54 -4.06
N LEU A 63 -4.24 -2.47 -4.42
CA LEU A 63 -3.55 -3.55 -5.14
C LEU A 63 -3.45 -4.83 -4.32
N THR A 64 -3.32 -4.73 -2.99
CA THR A 64 -3.41 -5.89 -2.09
C THR A 64 -4.79 -6.54 -2.20
N ASN A 65 -5.85 -5.71 -2.24
CA ASN A 65 -7.22 -6.20 -2.26
C ASN A 65 -7.57 -6.82 -3.63
N VAL A 66 -7.32 -6.12 -4.74
CA VAL A 66 -7.77 -6.52 -6.09
C VAL A 66 -6.69 -7.19 -6.96
N GLY A 67 -5.44 -7.24 -6.51
CA GLY A 67 -4.31 -7.61 -7.36
C GLY A 67 -4.39 -9.03 -7.90
N LYS A 68 -4.92 -9.97 -7.12
CA LYS A 68 -5.17 -11.34 -7.58
C LYS A 68 -6.18 -11.39 -8.73
N ASP A 69 -7.27 -10.64 -8.62
CA ASP A 69 -8.33 -10.59 -9.62
C ASP A 69 -7.81 -9.94 -10.92
N LEU A 70 -7.06 -8.84 -10.78
CA LEU A 70 -6.37 -8.20 -11.91
C LEU A 70 -5.35 -9.13 -12.57
N HIS A 71 -4.60 -9.92 -11.80
CA HIS A 71 -3.57 -10.82 -12.34
C HIS A 71 -4.17 -11.94 -13.20
N ARG A 72 -5.43 -12.32 -12.96
CA ARG A 72 -6.14 -13.33 -13.75
C ARG A 72 -6.63 -12.81 -15.11
N MET A 73 -6.77 -11.49 -15.25
CA MET A 73 -7.27 -10.84 -16.47
C MET A 73 -6.13 -10.30 -17.32
N THR A 74 -6.18 -10.48 -18.64
CA THR A 74 -5.15 -9.96 -19.56
C THR A 74 -4.98 -8.44 -19.43
N GLN A 75 -6.10 -7.69 -19.38
CA GLN A 75 -6.07 -6.25 -19.17
C GLN A 75 -5.56 -5.88 -17.77
N GLY A 76 -5.92 -6.65 -16.75
CA GLY A 76 -5.48 -6.42 -15.36
C GLY A 76 -3.97 -6.61 -15.17
N LYS A 77 -3.35 -7.56 -15.89
CA LYS A 77 -1.89 -7.73 -15.89
C LYS A 77 -1.15 -6.48 -16.35
N ALA A 78 -1.65 -5.78 -17.38
CA ALA A 78 -1.04 -4.54 -17.85
C ALA A 78 -1.12 -3.42 -16.78
N ILE A 79 -2.25 -3.33 -16.08
CA ILE A 79 -2.45 -2.38 -14.98
C ILE A 79 -1.46 -2.69 -13.85
N LEU A 80 -1.36 -3.96 -13.44
CA LEU A 80 -0.44 -4.40 -12.40
C LEU A 80 1.02 -4.14 -12.75
N LYS A 81 1.42 -4.42 -14.00
CA LYS A 81 2.76 -4.14 -14.48
C LYS A 81 3.10 -2.66 -14.37
N SER A 82 2.24 -1.79 -14.90
CA SER A 82 2.44 -0.34 -14.81
C SER A 82 2.50 0.16 -13.37
N ALA A 83 1.61 -0.35 -12.50
CA ALA A 83 1.57 0.02 -11.09
C ALA A 83 2.82 -0.43 -10.32
N THR A 84 3.28 -1.66 -10.53
CA THR A 84 4.47 -2.22 -9.86
C THR A 84 5.75 -1.55 -10.34
N GLU A 85 5.90 -1.29 -11.63
CA GLU A 85 7.03 -0.49 -12.18
C GLU A 85 7.07 0.93 -11.60
N ARG A 86 5.90 1.52 -11.34
CA ARG A 86 5.82 2.84 -10.69
C ARG A 86 6.19 2.78 -9.22
N LEU A 87 5.68 1.79 -8.49
CA LEU A 87 5.96 1.58 -7.07
C LEU A 87 7.44 1.26 -6.82
N GLU A 88 8.07 0.47 -7.69
CA GLU A 88 9.51 0.16 -7.57
C GLU A 88 10.36 1.43 -7.63
N ARG A 89 10.01 2.38 -8.51
CA ARG A 89 10.69 3.70 -8.53
C ARG A 89 10.54 4.49 -7.24
N TYR A 90 9.43 4.32 -6.53
CA TYR A 90 9.17 5.00 -5.25
C TYR A 90 9.86 4.34 -4.07
N LYS A 91 10.12 3.02 -4.14
CA LYS A 91 10.81 2.26 -3.10
C LYS A 91 12.19 2.81 -2.78
N ASP A 92 12.96 3.10 -3.82
CA ASP A 92 14.34 3.56 -3.71
C ASP A 92 14.47 5.09 -3.75
N LEU A 93 13.34 5.80 -3.74
CA LEU A 93 13.33 7.25 -3.83
C LEU A 93 13.89 7.88 -2.55
N ARG A 94 15.00 8.60 -2.71
CA ARG A 94 15.66 9.36 -1.64
C ARG A 94 15.72 10.84 -1.98
N SER A 95 15.52 11.69 -0.98
CA SER A 95 15.59 13.14 -1.11
C SER A 95 16.30 13.78 0.09
N PHE A 96 16.92 14.94 -0.11
CA PHE A 96 17.44 15.77 0.98
C PHE A 96 16.31 16.47 1.74
N GLU A 97 15.13 16.59 1.13
CA GLU A 97 13.93 17.16 1.75
C GLU A 97 13.06 16.08 2.40
N ALA A 98 13.52 14.83 2.39
CA ALA A 98 12.78 13.73 2.99
C ALA A 98 12.73 13.85 4.52
N PRO A 99 11.62 13.47 5.17
CA PRO A 99 11.53 13.44 6.62
C PRO A 99 12.58 12.50 7.21
N GLY A 100 13.52 13.04 8.01
CA GLY A 100 14.64 12.28 8.57
C GLY A 100 15.96 12.42 7.82
N ALA A 101 16.04 13.27 6.79
CA ALA A 101 17.30 13.64 6.17
C ALA A 101 18.18 14.44 7.16
N ALA A 102 19.37 13.92 7.45
CA ALA A 102 20.40 14.65 8.17
C ALA A 102 21.08 15.66 7.22
N LYS A 103 21.77 16.66 7.79
CA LYS A 103 22.45 17.69 7.00
C LYS A 103 23.49 17.06 6.07
N GLY A 104 23.22 17.08 4.76
CA GLY A 104 24.09 16.53 3.72
C GLY A 104 23.82 15.07 3.35
N GLU A 105 22.81 14.41 3.93
CA GLU A 105 22.46 13.01 3.61
C GLU A 105 21.05 12.92 3.02
N ARG A 106 20.86 12.05 2.01
CA ARG A 106 19.54 11.77 1.47
C ARG A 106 18.87 10.68 2.29
N ALA A 107 17.70 10.97 2.83
CA ALA A 107 16.83 9.98 3.44
C ALA A 107 15.79 9.47 2.44
N TYR A 108 15.21 8.31 2.73
CA TYR A 108 14.09 7.79 1.96
C TYR A 108 12.87 8.69 2.10
N VAL A 109 12.22 8.97 0.97
CA VAL A 109 11.01 9.81 0.93
C VAL A 109 9.85 9.17 1.72
N TYR A 110 9.70 7.85 1.58
CA TYR A 110 8.65 7.08 2.25
C TYR A 110 9.20 6.41 3.51
N PRO A 111 8.43 6.40 4.63
CA PRO A 111 8.81 5.72 5.86
C PRO A 111 8.80 4.20 5.67
N SER A 112 9.53 3.47 6.52
CA SER A 112 9.74 2.02 6.40
C SER A 112 8.45 1.22 6.22
N ARG A 113 7.37 1.56 6.93
CA ARG A 113 6.06 0.89 6.76
C ARG A 113 5.58 0.93 5.30
N ILE A 114 5.65 2.09 4.65
CA ILE A 114 5.21 2.24 3.25
C ILE A 114 6.20 1.54 2.32
N GLN A 115 7.50 1.58 2.61
CA GLN A 115 8.50 0.83 1.83
C GLN A 115 8.22 -0.68 1.85
N PHE A 116 7.85 -1.24 3.00
CA PHE A 116 7.45 -2.65 3.09
C PHE A 116 6.18 -2.93 2.29
N MET A 117 5.17 -2.06 2.35
CA MET A 117 3.97 -2.21 1.52
C MET A 117 4.28 -2.16 0.02
N ILE A 118 5.18 -1.26 -0.40
CA ILE A 118 5.66 -1.20 -1.78
C ILE A 118 6.36 -2.51 -2.16
N GLN A 119 7.29 -2.97 -1.33
CA GLN A 119 8.04 -4.21 -1.54
C GLN A 119 7.09 -5.40 -1.69
N ASP A 120 6.10 -5.55 -0.80
CA ASP A 120 5.12 -6.63 -0.84
C ASP A 120 4.35 -6.65 -2.18
N ILE A 121 3.96 -5.48 -2.69
CA ILE A 121 3.25 -5.36 -3.96
C ILE A 121 4.15 -5.66 -5.16
N VAL A 122 5.40 -5.18 -5.16
CA VAL A 122 6.35 -5.47 -6.25
C VAL A 122 6.70 -6.95 -6.29
N GLU A 123 6.91 -7.57 -5.13
CA GLU A 123 7.13 -9.01 -5.03
C GLU A 123 5.91 -9.82 -5.50
N ALA A 124 4.70 -9.42 -5.09
CA ALA A 124 3.48 -10.05 -5.58
C ALA A 124 3.30 -9.88 -7.10
N GLY A 125 3.72 -8.75 -7.66
CA GLY A 125 3.72 -8.51 -9.10
C GLY A 125 4.64 -9.44 -9.89
N SER A 126 5.82 -9.75 -9.34
CA SER A 126 6.83 -10.61 -9.99
C SER A 126 6.62 -12.10 -9.76
N LYS A 127 6.23 -12.49 -8.53
CA LYS A 127 6.04 -13.90 -8.13
C LYS A 127 4.61 -14.40 -8.32
N GLY A 128 3.66 -13.49 -8.58
CA GLY A 128 2.23 -13.77 -8.59
C GLY A 128 1.57 -13.40 -7.26
N PHE A 129 0.34 -12.90 -7.34
CA PHE A 129 -0.42 -12.48 -6.16
C PHE A 129 -0.86 -13.71 -5.34
N PRO A 130 -0.71 -13.68 -3.99
CA PRO A 130 -1.08 -14.80 -3.13
C PRO A 130 -2.53 -15.26 -3.33
N THR A 131 -2.74 -16.57 -3.32
CA THR A 131 -4.08 -17.16 -3.51
C THR A 131 -4.93 -17.10 -2.24
N VAL A 132 -4.29 -17.08 -1.07
CA VAL A 132 -4.91 -16.90 0.25
C VAL A 132 -4.94 -15.42 0.65
N PRO A 133 -6.04 -14.92 1.22
CA PRO A 133 -6.11 -13.57 1.78
C PRO A 133 -4.98 -13.36 2.80
N PHE A 134 -4.39 -12.16 2.84
CA PHE A 134 -3.34 -11.85 3.83
C PHE A 134 -3.82 -12.05 5.28
N ASP A 135 -5.12 -11.86 5.55
CA ASP A 135 -5.75 -12.12 6.86
C ASP A 135 -5.78 -13.62 7.24
N ALA A 136 -5.58 -14.52 6.27
CA ALA A 136 -5.53 -15.97 6.49
C ALA A 136 -4.10 -16.47 6.80
N LYS A 137 -3.06 -15.65 6.60
CA LYS A 137 -1.76 -15.92 7.20
C LYS A 137 -1.89 -15.59 8.68
N GLY A 138 -2.24 -16.61 9.47
CA GLY A 138 -2.38 -16.53 10.91
C GLY A 138 -1.30 -15.64 11.50
N GLY A 139 -1.72 -14.50 12.07
CA GLY A 139 -0.87 -13.76 12.97
C GLY A 139 -0.32 -14.75 14.01
N PRO A 140 0.94 -14.57 14.49
CA PRO A 140 1.52 -15.47 15.46
C PRO A 140 0.49 -15.73 16.55
N ALA A 141 0.08 -16.99 16.68
CA ALA A 141 -0.98 -17.41 17.60
C ALA A 141 -0.73 -16.68 18.92
N LYS A 142 -1.67 -15.79 19.31
CA LYS A 142 -1.53 -14.85 20.43
C LYS A 142 -0.62 -15.47 21.48
N ALA A 143 0.67 -15.09 21.46
CA ALA A 143 1.60 -15.58 22.45
C ALA A 143 1.08 -14.95 23.74
N ARG A 144 0.33 -15.72 24.52
CA ARG A 144 -0.05 -15.30 25.86
C ARG A 144 1.27 -15.11 26.57
N CYS A 145 1.69 -13.85 26.76
CA CYS A 145 2.72 -13.54 27.73
C CYS A 145 2.28 -14.22 29.02
N LYS A 146 3.01 -15.27 29.42
CA LYS A 146 2.87 -15.86 30.74
C LYS A 146 3.29 -14.77 31.70
N MET A 147 2.31 -14.09 32.30
CA MET A 147 2.56 -13.21 33.42
C MET A 147 3.25 -14.05 34.50
N PRO A 148 4.40 -13.64 35.05
CA PRO A 148 5.01 -14.35 36.16
C PRO A 148 4.00 -14.37 37.32
N GLY A 149 3.64 -15.58 37.76
CA GLY A 149 2.75 -15.77 38.90
C GLY A 149 3.36 -15.11 40.13
N LYS A 150 2.53 -14.35 40.87
CA LYS A 150 2.92 -13.78 42.16
C LYS A 150 3.43 -14.89 43.07
N ALA A 151 4.62 -14.71 43.63
CA ALA A 151 5.16 -15.58 44.66
C ALA A 151 4.22 -15.58 45.88
N PRO A 152 4.07 -16.71 46.59
CA PRO A 152 3.29 -16.77 47.81
C PRO A 152 3.94 -15.91 48.89
N THR A 153 3.14 -15.00 49.45
CA THR A 153 3.47 -14.25 50.66
C THR A 153 3.60 -15.23 51.82
N GLN A 154 4.76 -15.25 52.49
CA GLN A 154 4.92 -15.88 53.80
C GLN A 154 4.34 -14.99 54.90
#